data_AF-A0A2N1C5I6-F1
#
_entry.id   AF-A0A2N1C5I6-F1
#
_cell.length_a   1.000
_cell.length_b   1.000
_cell.length_c   1.000
_cell.angle_alpha   90.00
_cell.angle_beta   90.00
_cell.angle_gamma   90.00
#
_symmetry.space_group_name_H-M   'P 1'
#
loop_
_entity.id
_entity.type
_entity.pdbx_description
1 polymer ?
#
loop_
_entity_poly.entity_id
_entity_poly.type
_entity_poly.pdbx_seq_one_letter_code
_entity_poly.pdbx_strand_id
1 'polypeptide(L)'
;MNLFEPHLFRRQFPLIENYDKSLIEKNGLTSSLIYFDNAATTQKPQQVINSQQHYYQRLNANVHRASHQLSSKATFAFENARTLVQNFIGANSVKEIIWTKGATESINIVAQSLARNTLIPGDEVVLCASEHHANIVPWQIVAEQTGAIIKVLPLTNSGYIDIDEIDNIITNNTKFVACAHISNVLGRINPIKEIIAKAKSVGAISLIDGAQAIAHLSIDVQSLECDFYVFSAHKMYGPTGVGVLYGKEEHLERMLPYQGGGEMIKAVSFTQATTFNELPFKFEAGTPNVAGVIAFAESIDFLAPFLADDTNSYNLYEQKLVDHCFHALAKIEQVKFIVDGKPDIGVIAFTLTGHHNQDIATSLDTYGIAIRSGHHCAMPLMAYLNIDGCLRVSLAAYNTIAEIDYFIESLKNILHDAAFETINEQVSKQAGEVRETDPSVNEMDDIISLFSNTKGWDSRHREIMLLGKTLPRLDKALRNENTLISGCESLAWLKAEYNKEGLYTFSADSDAKIIRGLLVIVLAAFNNKTAQQIIEFNINNYFSDLGLMQHLSPSRGNGLLAIVAKIQLLSREN
;
A
#
# COMPACT_ATOMS: atom_id res chain seq x y z
N MET A 1 -33.49 14.14 -7.31
CA MET A 1 -32.02 13.91 -7.32
C MET A 1 -31.61 13.59 -8.74
N ASN A 2 -30.54 14.21 -9.24
CA ASN A 2 -29.95 13.78 -10.50
C ASN A 2 -29.34 12.38 -10.27
N LEU A 3 -29.65 11.44 -11.16
CA LEU A 3 -29.08 10.10 -11.13
C LEU A 3 -27.57 10.18 -11.37
N PHE A 4 -26.78 9.42 -10.61
CA PHE A 4 -25.35 9.27 -10.83
C PHE A 4 -25.12 8.58 -12.17
N GLU A 5 -24.31 9.21 -13.02
CA GLU A 5 -23.97 8.70 -14.35
C GLU A 5 -22.49 8.29 -14.38
N PRO A 6 -22.16 6.99 -14.25
CA PRO A 6 -20.77 6.52 -14.12
C PRO A 6 -19.87 6.97 -15.27
N HIS A 7 -20.41 7.05 -16.49
CA HIS A 7 -19.67 7.46 -17.67
C HIS A 7 -19.28 8.96 -17.64
N LEU A 8 -20.13 9.84 -17.10
CA LEU A 8 -19.80 11.26 -16.92
C LEU A 8 -18.77 11.45 -15.81
N PHE A 9 -18.88 10.68 -14.73
CA PHE A 9 -17.91 10.66 -13.64
C PHE A 9 -16.53 10.19 -14.15
N ARG A 10 -16.47 9.05 -14.86
CA ARG A 10 -15.24 8.50 -15.44
C ARG A 10 -14.52 9.47 -16.37
N ARG A 11 -15.26 10.25 -17.19
CA ARG A 11 -14.68 11.27 -18.08
C ARG A 11 -13.94 12.39 -17.35
N GLN A 12 -14.15 12.57 -16.04
CA GLN A 12 -13.39 13.54 -15.27
C GLN A 12 -11.94 13.10 -15.03
N PHE A 13 -11.58 11.84 -15.28
CA PHE A 13 -10.27 11.28 -14.95
C PHE A 13 -9.42 11.10 -16.20
N PRO A 14 -8.53 12.06 -16.54
CA PRO A 14 -7.78 12.02 -17.80
C PRO A 14 -6.86 10.80 -17.93
N LEU A 15 -6.29 10.28 -16.84
CA LEU A 15 -5.47 9.06 -16.93
C LEU A 15 -6.31 7.88 -17.41
N ILE A 16 -7.51 7.70 -16.85
CA ILE A 16 -8.41 6.62 -17.22
C ILE A 16 -8.94 6.86 -18.65
N GLU A 17 -9.38 8.08 -18.96
CA GLU A 17 -9.96 8.41 -20.27
C GLU A 17 -8.95 8.36 -21.43
N ASN A 18 -7.70 8.77 -21.21
CA ASN A 18 -6.68 8.77 -22.26
C ASN A 18 -6.24 7.35 -22.64
N TYR A 19 -6.18 6.44 -21.67
CA TYR A 19 -5.92 5.02 -21.96
C TYR A 19 -7.06 4.41 -22.78
N ASP A 20 -8.31 4.80 -22.52
CA ASP A 20 -9.46 4.38 -23.35
C ASP A 20 -9.37 4.94 -24.80
N LYS A 21 -8.92 6.19 -25.00
CA LYS A 21 -8.84 6.84 -26.33
C LYS A 21 -7.66 6.37 -27.20
N SER A 22 -6.48 6.16 -26.61
CA SER A 22 -5.25 5.78 -27.34
C SER A 22 -5.33 4.41 -28.04
N LEU A 23 -6.39 3.64 -27.79
CA LEU A 23 -6.65 2.31 -28.33
C LEU A 23 -7.45 2.31 -29.65
N ILE A 24 -8.23 3.36 -29.92
CA ILE A 24 -9.01 3.46 -31.19
C ILE A 24 -8.07 3.63 -32.39
N GLU A 25 -6.84 4.12 -32.17
CA GLU A 25 -5.91 4.48 -33.24
C GLU A 25 -4.87 3.40 -33.61
N LYS A 26 -4.73 2.30 -32.85
CA LYS A 26 -3.64 1.31 -33.08
C LYS A 26 -4.07 -0.17 -32.95
N ASN A 27 -4.39 -0.78 -34.10
CA ASN A 27 -4.08 -2.19 -34.48
C ASN A 27 -4.19 -3.33 -33.43
N GLY A 28 -5.39 -3.59 -32.89
CA GLY A 28 -5.89 -4.96 -32.71
C GLY A 28 -5.11 -6.00 -31.90
N LEU A 29 -4.48 -5.66 -30.76
CA LEU A 29 -4.19 -6.59 -29.64
C LEU A 29 -3.75 -5.81 -28.35
N THR A 30 -4.54 -5.94 -27.27
CA THR A 30 -4.27 -5.71 -25.80
C THR A 30 -3.79 -4.32 -25.33
N SER A 31 -4.26 -3.64 -24.27
CA SER A 31 -5.37 -3.76 -23.29
C SER A 31 -5.65 -2.34 -22.74
N SER A 32 -6.91 -1.99 -22.43
CA SER A 32 -7.24 -0.77 -21.67
C SER A 32 -6.71 -0.87 -20.24
N LEU A 33 -6.24 0.24 -19.67
CA LEU A 33 -5.85 0.27 -18.27
C LEU A 33 -7.10 0.03 -17.40
N ILE A 34 -7.15 -1.15 -16.77
CA ILE A 34 -8.15 -1.49 -15.76
C ILE A 34 -7.53 -1.26 -14.39
N TYR A 35 -7.83 -0.12 -13.78
CA TYR A 35 -7.21 0.30 -12.54
C TYR A 35 -8.05 -0.10 -11.31
N PHE A 36 -7.61 -1.16 -10.61
CA PHE A 36 -8.24 -1.74 -9.42
C PHE A 36 -7.33 -1.65 -8.17
N ASP A 37 -6.43 -0.67 -8.07
CA ASP A 37 -5.61 -0.39 -6.86
C ASP A 37 -5.97 0.94 -6.16
N ASN A 38 -7.26 1.32 -6.22
CA ASN A 38 -7.79 2.56 -5.64
C ASN A 38 -7.57 2.71 -4.14
N ALA A 39 -7.58 1.61 -3.38
CA ALA A 39 -7.33 1.64 -1.93
C ALA A 39 -5.86 1.93 -1.58
N ALA A 40 -4.95 1.93 -2.55
CA ALA A 40 -3.61 2.48 -2.41
C ALA A 40 -3.59 3.98 -2.72
N THR A 41 -4.03 4.37 -3.93
CA THR A 41 -4.25 5.76 -4.32
C THR A 41 -5.24 5.83 -5.49
N THR A 42 -6.03 6.90 -5.58
CA THR A 42 -7.27 6.87 -6.37
C THR A 42 -7.29 7.65 -7.69
N GLN A 43 -6.25 7.83 -8.50
CA GLN A 43 -6.35 8.77 -9.66
C GLN A 43 -6.91 10.17 -9.35
N LYS A 44 -6.82 11.11 -10.29
CA LYS A 44 -7.11 12.54 -10.03
C LYS A 44 -8.07 13.06 -11.10
N PRO A 45 -9.18 13.72 -10.72
CA PRO A 45 -10.03 14.37 -11.69
C PRO A 45 -9.31 15.59 -12.28
N GLN A 46 -9.70 15.98 -13.49
CA GLN A 46 -9.06 17.05 -14.25
C GLN A 46 -9.05 18.38 -13.48
N GLN A 47 -10.06 18.66 -12.65
CA GLN A 47 -10.11 19.89 -11.86
C GLN A 47 -8.99 19.98 -10.80
N VAL A 48 -8.65 18.86 -10.14
CA VAL A 48 -7.55 18.81 -9.16
C VAL A 48 -6.21 19.07 -9.87
N ILE A 49 -6.01 18.45 -11.03
CA ILE A 49 -4.81 18.63 -11.86
C ILE A 49 -4.69 20.10 -12.31
N ASN A 50 -5.80 20.66 -12.81
CA ASN A 50 -5.86 22.04 -13.29
C ASN A 50 -5.59 23.04 -12.17
N SER A 51 -6.07 22.80 -10.96
CA SER A 51 -5.86 23.68 -9.82
C SER A 51 -4.39 23.74 -9.40
N GLN A 52 -3.72 22.58 -9.34
CA GLN A 52 -2.28 22.54 -9.08
C GLN A 52 -1.48 23.27 -10.17
N GLN A 53 -1.83 23.07 -11.45
CA GLN A 53 -1.22 23.81 -12.55
C GLN A 53 -1.49 25.32 -12.45
N HIS A 54 -2.73 25.71 -12.16
CA HIS A 54 -3.14 27.11 -12.02
C HIS A 54 -2.37 27.81 -10.91
N TYR A 55 -2.20 27.15 -9.75
CA TYR A 55 -1.43 27.69 -8.64
C TYR A 55 -0.02 28.09 -9.09
N TYR A 56 0.73 27.18 -9.72
CA TYR A 56 2.10 27.47 -10.13
C TYR A 56 2.18 28.51 -11.26
N GLN A 57 1.18 28.57 -12.13
CA GLN A 57 1.16 29.52 -13.24
C GLN A 57 0.68 30.92 -12.83
N ARG A 58 -0.12 31.06 -11.75
CA ARG A 58 -0.87 32.30 -11.47
C ARG A 58 -0.87 32.77 -10.01
N LEU A 59 -0.63 31.91 -9.04
CA LEU A 59 -0.82 32.23 -7.61
C LEU A 59 0.43 32.02 -6.73
N ASN A 60 1.45 31.31 -7.23
CA ASN A 60 2.60 30.89 -6.42
C ASN A 60 3.28 32.04 -5.67
N ALA A 61 3.16 31.99 -4.33
CA ALA A 61 3.80 32.87 -3.37
C ALA A 61 3.78 32.20 -2.00
N ASN A 62 4.69 32.60 -1.11
CA ASN A 62 4.63 32.12 0.27
C ASN A 62 3.39 32.69 0.98
N VAL A 63 2.78 31.89 1.86
CA VAL A 63 1.58 32.25 2.62
C VAL A 63 1.95 32.96 3.94
N HIS A 64 1.00 33.71 4.52
CA HIS A 64 1.07 34.38 5.83
C HIS A 64 2.15 35.46 6.07
N ARG A 65 3.18 35.57 5.22
CA ARG A 65 4.38 36.39 5.53
C ARG A 65 4.56 37.68 4.73
N ALA A 66 3.77 37.93 3.69
CA ALA A 66 3.99 39.08 2.82
C ALA A 66 2.73 39.90 2.53
N SER A 67 2.93 41.21 2.36
CA SER A 67 1.86 42.19 2.12
C SER A 67 1.52 42.39 0.63
N HIS A 68 2.18 41.66 -0.27
CA HIS A 68 1.91 41.78 -1.71
C HIS A 68 0.72 40.93 -2.16
N GLN A 69 0.05 41.37 -3.22
CA GLN A 69 -1.22 40.80 -3.69
C GLN A 69 -1.16 39.27 -3.94
N LEU A 70 -0.06 38.74 -4.49
CA LEU A 70 0.08 37.30 -4.72
C LEU A 70 0.08 36.49 -3.42
N SER A 71 0.76 36.95 -2.37
CA SER A 71 0.78 36.27 -1.07
C SER A 71 -0.59 36.31 -0.42
N SER A 72 -1.32 37.43 -0.52
CA SER A 72 -2.70 37.53 -0.02
C SER A 72 -3.64 36.56 -0.75
N LYS A 73 -3.54 36.44 -2.08
CA LYS A 73 -4.35 35.50 -2.87
C LYS A 73 -4.04 34.04 -2.53
N ALA A 74 -2.75 33.68 -2.44
CA ALA A 74 -2.33 32.33 -2.06
C ALA A 74 -2.79 31.99 -0.63
N THR A 75 -2.65 32.92 0.31
CA THR A 75 -3.10 32.75 1.70
C THR A 75 -4.61 32.55 1.78
N PHE A 76 -5.40 33.35 1.05
CA PHE A 76 -6.85 33.18 1.01
C PHE A 76 -7.25 31.81 0.48
N ALA A 77 -6.66 31.35 -0.63
CA ALA A 77 -6.95 30.04 -1.21
C ALA A 77 -6.53 28.89 -0.26
N PHE A 78 -5.39 29.02 0.40
CA PHE A 78 -4.87 28.05 1.37
C PHE A 78 -5.78 27.91 2.60
N GLU A 79 -6.23 29.03 3.18
CA GLU A 79 -7.13 28.99 4.34
C GLU A 79 -8.57 28.60 3.97
N ASN A 80 -9.04 28.95 2.75
CA ASN A 80 -10.33 28.46 2.27
C ASN A 80 -10.38 26.93 2.16
N ALA A 81 -9.27 26.29 1.77
CA ALA A 81 -9.17 24.83 1.78
C ALA A 81 -9.43 24.24 3.19
N ARG A 82 -9.00 24.95 4.24
CA ARG A 82 -9.19 24.53 5.63
C ARG A 82 -10.67 24.62 6.03
N THR A 83 -11.35 25.68 5.63
CA THR A 83 -12.80 25.82 5.81
C THR A 83 -13.58 24.74 5.07
N LEU A 84 -13.16 24.36 3.86
CA LEU A 84 -13.79 23.27 3.11
C LEU A 84 -13.61 21.93 3.83
N VAL A 85 -12.41 21.63 4.34
CA VAL A 85 -12.19 20.44 5.18
C VAL A 85 -13.07 20.47 6.42
N GLN A 86 -13.09 21.59 7.14
CA GLN A 86 -13.92 21.75 8.34
C GLN A 86 -15.38 21.38 8.05
N ASN A 87 -15.96 21.97 7.00
CA ASN A 87 -17.33 21.70 6.61
C ASN A 87 -17.54 20.25 6.15
N PHE A 88 -16.58 19.70 5.41
CA PHE A 88 -16.67 18.37 4.82
C PHE A 88 -16.72 17.24 5.87
N ILE A 89 -16.05 17.43 7.02
CA ILE A 89 -16.07 16.45 8.11
C ILE A 89 -16.93 16.88 9.30
N GLY A 90 -17.65 18.01 9.19
CA GLY A 90 -18.47 18.55 10.27
C GLY A 90 -17.67 18.99 11.51
N ALA A 91 -16.44 19.49 11.37
CA ALA A 91 -15.66 20.01 12.50
C ALA A 91 -16.22 21.35 13.01
N ASN A 92 -16.06 21.63 14.31
CA ASN A 92 -16.62 22.83 14.93
C ASN A 92 -15.82 24.10 14.56
N SER A 93 -14.52 23.96 14.31
CA SER A 93 -13.64 25.11 14.02
C SER A 93 -12.51 24.76 13.05
N VAL A 94 -12.09 25.72 12.22
CA VAL A 94 -10.88 25.57 11.38
C VAL A 94 -9.61 25.33 12.22
N LYS A 95 -9.59 25.75 13.50
CA LYS A 95 -8.46 25.50 14.40
C LYS A 95 -8.25 24.02 14.70
N GLU A 96 -9.29 23.22 14.52
CA GLU A 96 -9.26 21.77 14.72
C GLU A 96 -8.65 21.01 13.54
N ILE A 97 -8.39 21.70 12.42
CA ILE A 97 -7.87 21.12 11.20
C ILE A 97 -6.39 21.47 11.08
N ILE A 98 -5.52 20.47 11.18
CA ILE A 98 -4.07 20.61 11.01
C ILE A 98 -3.65 19.95 9.69
N TRP A 99 -2.88 20.68 8.88
CA TRP A 99 -2.30 20.13 7.66
C TRP A 99 -1.11 19.21 7.97
N THR A 100 -1.10 18.06 7.32
CA THR A 100 -0.01 17.08 7.41
C THR A 100 0.33 16.55 6.01
N LYS A 101 1.32 15.69 5.90
CA LYS A 101 1.67 14.95 4.67
C LYS A 101 0.69 13.82 4.35
N GLY A 102 -0.14 13.41 5.30
CA GLY A 102 -0.97 12.21 5.25
C GLY A 102 -1.33 11.69 6.64
N ALA A 103 -2.24 10.73 6.70
CA ALA A 103 -2.68 10.08 7.93
C ALA A 103 -1.52 9.57 8.79
N THR A 104 -0.45 9.06 8.17
CA THR A 104 0.77 8.62 8.88
C THR A 104 1.42 9.74 9.70
N GLU A 105 1.59 10.94 9.14
CA GLU A 105 2.17 12.06 9.89
C GLU A 105 1.19 12.55 10.96
N SER A 106 -0.11 12.60 10.66
CA SER A 106 -1.17 12.93 11.62
C SER A 106 -1.13 12.05 12.87
N ILE A 107 -1.02 10.73 12.71
CA ILE A 107 -0.94 9.78 13.83
C ILE A 107 0.36 9.98 14.63
N ASN A 108 1.48 10.21 13.94
CA ASN A 108 2.76 10.47 14.61
C ASN A 108 2.74 11.77 15.42
N ILE A 109 2.06 12.82 14.95
CA ILE A 109 1.85 14.05 15.73
C ILE A 109 1.13 13.71 17.03
N VAL A 110 0.01 12.99 16.99
CA VAL A 110 -0.73 12.63 18.22
C VAL A 110 0.13 11.77 19.15
N ALA A 111 0.79 10.74 18.63
CA ALA A 111 1.65 9.86 19.42
C ALA A 111 2.80 10.62 20.10
N GLN A 112 3.49 11.51 19.38
CA GLN A 112 4.69 12.19 19.90
C GLN A 112 4.39 13.48 20.67
N SER A 113 3.36 14.24 20.29
CA SER A 113 3.01 15.51 20.93
C SER A 113 2.05 15.34 22.11
N LEU A 114 1.20 14.30 22.12
CA LEU A 114 0.27 14.03 23.20
C LEU A 114 0.66 12.80 24.01
N ALA A 115 0.63 11.61 23.38
CA ALA A 115 0.73 10.35 24.09
C ALA A 115 2.06 10.21 24.84
N ARG A 116 3.17 10.57 24.19
CA ARG A 116 4.51 10.55 24.81
C ARG A 116 4.62 11.39 26.08
N ASN A 117 3.87 12.49 26.15
CA ASN A 117 3.93 13.43 27.28
C ASN A 117 2.89 13.13 28.37
N THR A 118 2.02 12.15 28.15
CA THR A 118 0.89 11.84 29.05
C THR A 118 0.88 10.40 29.54
N LEU A 119 1.40 9.46 28.75
CA LEU A 119 1.53 8.05 29.12
C LEU A 119 2.60 7.85 30.20
N ILE A 120 2.29 6.99 31.16
CA ILE A 120 3.23 6.50 32.17
C ILE A 120 3.38 4.97 32.08
N PRO A 121 4.43 4.37 32.69
CA PRO A 121 4.62 2.93 32.66
C PRO A 121 3.39 2.17 33.16
N GLY A 122 2.94 1.17 32.38
CA GLY A 122 1.77 0.36 32.69
C GLY A 122 0.43 0.89 32.17
N ASP A 123 0.36 2.13 31.66
CA ASP A 123 -0.81 2.60 30.92
C ASP A 123 -1.03 1.76 29.66
N GLU A 124 -2.27 1.64 29.21
CA GLU A 124 -2.63 0.83 28.05
C GLU A 124 -3.00 1.69 26.83
N VAL A 125 -2.50 1.29 25.66
CA VAL A 125 -2.92 1.79 24.35
C VAL A 125 -3.57 0.64 23.59
N VAL A 126 -4.85 0.77 23.28
CA VAL A 126 -5.63 -0.25 22.58
C VAL A 126 -5.61 0.04 21.08
N LEU A 127 -5.19 -0.95 20.29
CA LEU A 127 -5.25 -0.98 18.83
C LEU A 127 -6.24 -2.06 18.38
N CYS A 128 -6.53 -2.13 17.08
CA CYS A 128 -7.31 -3.23 16.51
C CYS A 128 -6.44 -4.18 15.67
N ALA A 129 -6.84 -5.45 15.56
CA ALA A 129 -6.07 -6.44 14.81
C ALA A 129 -5.96 -6.13 13.30
N SER A 130 -6.90 -5.37 12.73
CA SER A 130 -6.93 -4.98 11.31
C SER A 130 -6.31 -3.60 11.02
N GLU A 131 -5.53 -3.03 11.93
CA GLU A 131 -4.89 -1.73 11.72
C GLU A 131 -3.87 -1.74 10.57
N HIS A 132 -3.78 -0.60 9.89
CA HIS A 132 -2.67 -0.31 8.99
C HIS A 132 -1.41 0.03 9.80
N HIS A 133 -0.21 -0.26 9.27
CA HIS A 133 1.07 0.00 9.94
C HIS A 133 1.22 1.44 10.44
N ALA A 134 0.65 2.40 9.70
CA ALA A 134 0.61 3.82 10.09
C ALA A 134 -0.09 4.06 11.43
N ASN A 135 -1.05 3.21 11.81
CA ASN A 135 -1.76 3.24 13.09
C ASN A 135 -1.33 2.11 14.04
N ILE A 136 -0.14 1.54 13.84
CA ILE A 136 0.49 0.55 14.74
C ILE A 136 1.85 1.06 15.21
N VAL A 137 2.73 1.34 14.26
CA VAL A 137 4.15 1.62 14.52
C VAL A 137 4.34 2.86 15.42
N PRO A 138 3.62 3.98 15.23
CA PRO A 138 3.78 5.14 16.12
C PRO A 138 3.42 4.84 17.58
N TRP A 139 2.42 3.97 17.79
CA TRP A 139 1.99 3.54 19.11
C TRP A 139 3.00 2.58 19.76
N GLN A 140 3.58 1.68 18.99
CA GLN A 140 4.68 0.83 19.47
C GLN A 140 5.90 1.65 19.89
N ILE A 141 6.29 2.64 19.08
CA ILE A 141 7.41 3.54 19.40
C ILE A 141 7.14 4.32 20.69
N VAL A 142 5.94 4.90 20.86
CA VAL A 142 5.64 5.66 22.09
C VAL A 142 5.48 4.75 23.31
N ALA A 143 4.97 3.53 23.14
CA ALA A 143 4.91 2.53 24.19
C ALA A 143 6.31 2.15 24.69
N GLU A 144 7.26 1.93 23.78
CA GLU A 144 8.67 1.69 24.12
C GLU A 144 9.28 2.88 24.88
N GLN A 145 8.98 4.12 24.47
CA GLN A 145 9.48 5.34 25.10
C GLN A 145 8.93 5.61 26.50
N THR A 146 7.72 5.13 26.80
CA THR A 146 6.96 5.50 28.01
C THR A 146 6.74 4.33 28.96
N GLY A 147 6.94 3.09 28.51
CA GLY A 147 6.60 1.88 29.25
C GLY A 147 5.11 1.53 29.19
N ALA A 148 4.33 2.16 28.30
CA ALA A 148 2.94 1.77 28.06
C ALA A 148 2.85 0.39 27.40
N ILE A 149 1.68 -0.23 27.50
CA ILE A 149 1.41 -1.59 27.01
C ILE A 149 0.43 -1.51 25.85
N ILE A 150 0.76 -2.18 24.74
CA ILE A 150 -0.16 -2.33 23.61
C ILE A 150 -1.13 -3.48 23.90
N LYS A 151 -2.42 -3.19 23.76
CA LYS A 151 -3.52 -4.17 23.76
C LYS A 151 -4.16 -4.18 22.38
N VAL A 152 -4.74 -5.32 21.99
CA VAL A 152 -5.30 -5.49 20.64
C VAL A 152 -6.72 -6.04 20.73
N LEU A 153 -7.68 -5.30 20.16
CA LEU A 153 -9.03 -5.78 19.95
C LEU A 153 -9.05 -6.82 18.81
N PRO A 154 -9.65 -8.01 19.04
CA PRO A 154 -9.72 -9.06 18.04
C PRO A 154 -10.77 -8.77 16.97
N LEU A 155 -10.83 -9.65 15.97
CA LEU A 155 -11.84 -9.63 14.92
C LEU A 155 -12.82 -10.78 15.10
N THR A 156 -14.05 -10.56 14.66
CA THR A 156 -15.01 -11.62 14.35
C THR A 156 -14.55 -12.42 13.12
N ASN A 157 -15.13 -13.61 12.89
CA ASN A 157 -14.84 -14.41 11.68
C ASN A 157 -15.16 -13.67 10.36
N SER A 158 -16.09 -12.72 10.41
CA SER A 158 -16.42 -11.87 9.25
C SER A 158 -15.44 -10.70 9.07
N GLY A 159 -14.50 -10.49 9.99
CA GLY A 159 -13.46 -9.46 9.88
C GLY A 159 -13.82 -8.08 10.44
N TYR A 160 -14.95 -7.93 11.14
CA TYR A 160 -15.25 -6.73 11.93
C TYR A 160 -14.54 -6.78 13.28
N ILE A 161 -14.27 -5.62 13.90
CA ILE A 161 -13.84 -5.58 15.30
C ILE A 161 -14.88 -6.29 16.17
N ASP A 162 -14.41 -7.20 17.03
CA ASP A 162 -15.27 -7.92 17.94
C ASP A 162 -15.68 -7.03 19.11
N ILE A 163 -16.94 -6.57 19.06
CA ILE A 163 -17.50 -5.69 20.09
C ILE A 163 -17.75 -6.41 21.41
N ASP A 164 -17.86 -7.74 21.42
CA ASP A 164 -18.11 -8.51 22.63
C ASP A 164 -16.87 -8.55 23.55
N GLU A 165 -15.69 -8.31 22.98
CA GLU A 165 -14.41 -8.24 23.71
C GLU A 165 -14.04 -6.81 24.18
N ILE A 166 -14.83 -5.80 23.82
CA ILE A 166 -14.53 -4.39 24.11
C ILE A 166 -14.37 -4.12 25.61
N ASP A 167 -15.25 -4.70 26.45
CA ASP A 167 -15.20 -4.50 27.90
C ASP A 167 -14.01 -5.18 28.57
N ASN A 168 -13.50 -6.26 27.97
CA ASN A 168 -12.35 -7.00 28.47
C ASN A 168 -11.02 -6.29 28.14
N ILE A 169 -10.97 -5.63 26.98
CA ILE A 169 -9.74 -5.03 26.44
C ILE A 169 -9.63 -3.54 26.79
N ILE A 170 -10.72 -2.78 26.72
CA ILE A 170 -10.73 -1.36 27.08
C ILE A 170 -11.10 -1.21 28.55
N THR A 171 -10.09 -0.95 29.38
CA THR A 171 -10.20 -0.90 30.84
C THR A 171 -9.92 0.50 31.38
N ASN A 172 -10.01 0.69 32.71
CA ASN A 172 -9.62 1.95 33.35
C ASN A 172 -8.12 2.29 33.21
N ASN A 173 -7.29 1.32 32.82
CA ASN A 173 -5.87 1.55 32.52
C ASN A 173 -5.66 2.05 31.09
N THR A 174 -6.68 1.97 30.22
CA THR A 174 -6.60 2.44 28.85
C THR A 174 -6.57 3.97 28.79
N LYS A 175 -5.58 4.52 28.08
CA LYS A 175 -5.42 5.97 27.86
C LYS A 175 -5.65 6.38 26.42
N PHE A 176 -5.36 5.49 25.48
CA PHE A 176 -5.62 5.72 24.06
C PHE A 176 -6.29 4.50 23.44
N VAL A 177 -7.22 4.75 22.53
CA VAL A 177 -7.83 3.75 21.66
C VAL A 177 -7.67 4.23 20.23
N ALA A 178 -6.96 3.48 19.40
CA ALA A 178 -6.78 3.79 17.99
C ALA A 178 -7.43 2.72 17.11
N CYS A 179 -8.29 3.16 16.20
CA CYS A 179 -9.10 2.26 15.36
C CYS A 179 -9.24 2.81 13.94
N ALA A 180 -8.99 1.97 12.94
CA ALA A 180 -9.34 2.27 11.56
C ALA A 180 -10.87 2.28 11.40
N HIS A 181 -11.41 3.33 10.80
CA HIS A 181 -12.83 3.39 10.45
C HIS A 181 -13.19 2.35 9.40
N ILE A 182 -12.30 2.16 8.41
CA ILE A 182 -12.40 1.08 7.42
C ILE A 182 -11.03 0.43 7.24
N SER A 183 -10.98 -0.91 7.32
CA SER A 183 -9.77 -1.67 7.00
C SER A 183 -9.40 -1.55 5.51
N ASN A 184 -8.14 -1.22 5.21
CA ASN A 184 -7.63 -1.18 3.83
C ASN A 184 -7.43 -2.56 3.19
N VAL A 185 -7.66 -3.63 3.94
CA VAL A 185 -7.53 -5.01 3.49
C VAL A 185 -8.90 -5.68 3.47
N LEU A 186 -9.64 -5.60 4.58
CA LEU A 186 -10.90 -6.32 4.74
C LEU A 186 -12.08 -5.59 4.09
N GLY A 187 -11.96 -4.28 3.84
CA GLY A 187 -13.08 -3.48 3.31
C GLY A 187 -14.28 -3.41 4.27
N ARG A 188 -14.02 -3.62 5.58
CA ARG A 188 -15.01 -3.63 6.65
C ARG A 188 -15.16 -2.27 7.26
N ILE A 189 -16.40 -1.79 7.39
CA ILE A 189 -16.73 -0.59 8.17
C ILE A 189 -16.84 -1.00 9.62
N ASN A 190 -15.90 -0.54 10.45
CA ASN A 190 -15.86 -0.93 11.86
C ASN A 190 -16.90 -0.15 12.69
N PRO A 191 -17.43 -0.77 13.77
CA PRO A 191 -18.37 -0.13 14.71
C PRO A 191 -17.65 0.89 15.61
N ILE A 192 -17.14 1.96 15.01
CA ILE A 192 -16.29 2.93 15.72
C ILE A 192 -17.06 3.74 16.76
N LYS A 193 -18.39 3.89 16.63
CA LYS A 193 -19.21 4.64 17.59
C LYS A 193 -19.21 3.95 18.95
N GLU A 194 -19.37 2.63 18.95
CA GLU A 194 -19.31 1.78 20.13
C GLU A 194 -17.92 1.82 20.78
N ILE A 195 -16.87 1.76 19.97
CA ILE A 195 -15.47 1.84 20.43
C ILE A 195 -15.17 3.20 21.05
N ILE A 196 -15.59 4.30 20.40
CA ILE A 196 -15.42 5.67 20.92
C ILE A 196 -16.20 5.85 22.23
N ALA A 197 -17.45 5.38 22.28
CA ALA A 197 -18.29 5.45 23.48
C ALA A 197 -17.63 4.70 24.64
N LYS A 198 -17.08 3.50 24.39
CA LYS A 198 -16.33 2.76 25.41
C LYS A 198 -15.07 3.52 25.84
N ALA A 199 -14.26 4.01 24.91
CA ALA A 199 -13.05 4.77 25.22
C ALA A 199 -13.37 5.96 26.14
N LYS A 200 -14.39 6.73 25.78
CA LYS A 200 -14.90 7.87 26.55
C LYS A 200 -15.36 7.45 27.96
N SER A 201 -16.00 6.29 28.11
CA SER A 201 -16.49 5.79 29.41
C SER A 201 -15.38 5.52 30.44
N VAL A 202 -14.15 5.21 29.97
CA VAL A 202 -12.98 5.00 30.83
C VAL A 202 -12.02 6.20 30.85
N GLY A 203 -12.38 7.30 30.16
CA GLY A 203 -11.56 8.50 30.03
C GLY A 203 -10.39 8.38 29.05
N ALA A 204 -10.40 7.38 28.17
CA ALA A 204 -9.41 7.21 27.12
C ALA A 204 -9.69 8.14 25.92
N ILE A 205 -8.62 8.53 25.24
CA ILE A 205 -8.65 9.37 24.04
C ILE A 205 -8.76 8.47 22.80
N SER A 206 -9.67 8.81 21.89
CA SER A 206 -9.90 8.08 20.65
C SER A 206 -9.17 8.69 19.45
N LEU A 207 -8.47 7.87 18.66
CA LEU A 207 -7.93 8.25 17.36
C LEU A 207 -8.52 7.35 16.27
N ILE A 208 -9.20 7.95 15.30
CA ILE A 208 -9.81 7.22 14.20
C ILE A 208 -9.01 7.40 12.90
N ASP A 209 -8.49 6.29 12.36
CA ASP A 209 -7.88 6.28 11.02
C ASP A 209 -8.98 6.18 9.95
N GLY A 210 -9.32 7.33 9.38
CA GLY A 210 -10.31 7.48 8.31
C GLY A 210 -9.73 7.43 6.91
N ALA A 211 -8.48 6.99 6.71
CA ALA A 211 -7.80 7.10 5.41
C ALA A 211 -8.51 6.37 4.25
N GLN A 212 -9.29 5.32 4.54
CA GLN A 212 -10.18 4.69 3.55
C GLN A 212 -11.60 5.25 3.60
N ALA A 213 -12.12 5.52 4.80
CA ALA A 213 -13.51 5.96 4.99
C ALA A 213 -13.84 7.28 4.30
N ILE A 214 -12.89 8.23 4.30
CA ILE A 214 -13.12 9.61 3.85
C ILE A 214 -13.57 9.73 2.38
N ALA A 215 -13.33 8.69 1.56
CA ALA A 215 -13.72 8.66 0.16
C ALA A 215 -15.07 7.98 -0.10
N HIS A 216 -15.61 7.26 0.90
CA HIS A 216 -16.77 6.37 0.75
C HIS A 216 -17.93 6.72 1.68
N LEU A 217 -17.69 7.42 2.79
CA LEU A 217 -18.69 7.69 3.82
C LEU A 217 -18.83 9.20 4.06
N SER A 218 -20.04 9.62 4.38
CA SER A 218 -20.27 10.94 4.97
C SER A 218 -19.72 10.96 6.39
N ILE A 219 -18.82 11.89 6.71
CA ILE A 219 -18.16 11.98 8.01
C ILE A 219 -18.65 13.21 8.76
N ASP A 220 -19.11 13.01 9.99
CA ASP A 220 -19.39 14.07 10.95
C ASP A 220 -18.66 13.76 12.26
N VAL A 221 -17.53 14.43 12.49
CA VAL A 221 -16.68 14.19 13.67
C VAL A 221 -17.34 14.64 14.96
N GLN A 222 -18.28 15.60 14.92
CA GLN A 222 -19.06 16.01 16.09
C GLN A 222 -20.07 14.92 16.44
N SER A 223 -20.78 14.37 15.46
CA SER A 223 -21.69 13.24 15.70
C SER A 223 -20.97 11.96 16.12
N LEU A 224 -19.76 11.72 15.63
CA LEU A 224 -18.94 10.58 16.05
C LEU A 224 -18.35 10.77 17.45
N GLU A 225 -18.19 12.01 17.90
CA GLU A 225 -17.55 12.41 19.15
C GLU A 225 -16.09 11.91 19.32
N CYS A 226 -15.40 11.50 18.25
CA CYS A 226 -14.00 11.10 18.31
C CYS A 226 -13.08 12.27 18.69
N ASP A 227 -11.98 11.99 19.39
CA ASP A 227 -11.04 13.03 19.81
C ASP A 227 -10.09 13.45 18.69
N PHE A 228 -9.69 12.48 17.85
CA PHE A 228 -8.90 12.69 16.65
C PHE A 228 -9.44 11.89 15.47
N TYR A 229 -9.34 12.48 14.28
CA TYR A 229 -9.70 11.83 13.02
C TYR A 229 -8.64 12.17 11.96
N VAL A 230 -8.13 11.17 11.26
CA VAL A 230 -7.02 11.37 10.31
C VAL A 230 -7.33 10.79 8.94
N PHE A 231 -6.84 11.44 7.88
CA PHE A 231 -6.98 10.92 6.52
C PHE A 231 -5.95 11.52 5.55
N SER A 232 -5.88 10.97 4.34
CA SER A 232 -4.93 11.38 3.30
C SER A 232 -5.64 11.74 2.00
N ALA A 233 -5.28 12.90 1.42
CA ALA A 233 -5.92 13.41 0.21
C ALA A 233 -5.82 12.45 -1.00
N HIS A 234 -4.67 11.78 -1.16
CA HIS A 234 -4.41 10.89 -2.30
C HIS A 234 -5.30 9.63 -2.38
N LYS A 235 -6.06 9.34 -1.31
CA LYS A 235 -7.06 8.27 -1.26
C LYS A 235 -8.50 8.77 -1.47
N MET A 236 -8.69 10.08 -1.65
CA MET A 236 -9.98 10.71 -1.94
C MET A 236 -9.86 11.65 -3.14
N TYR A 237 -9.20 11.16 -4.19
CA TYR A 237 -9.02 11.84 -5.48
C TYR A 237 -8.13 13.10 -5.46
N GLY A 238 -7.56 13.44 -4.31
CA GLY A 238 -6.67 14.57 -4.11
C GLY A 238 -5.18 14.28 -4.42
N PRO A 239 -4.31 15.28 -4.22
CA PRO A 239 -2.88 15.18 -4.46
C PRO A 239 -2.15 14.32 -3.42
N THR A 240 -0.91 13.94 -3.73
CA THR A 240 0.02 13.32 -2.76
C THR A 240 0.63 14.36 -1.82
N GLY A 241 1.17 13.91 -0.68
CA GLY A 241 1.86 14.79 0.27
C GLY A 241 0.97 15.79 0.99
N VAL A 242 -0.33 15.51 1.08
CA VAL A 242 -1.32 16.27 1.85
C VAL A 242 -2.22 15.28 2.60
N GLY A 243 -2.44 15.58 3.87
CA GLY A 243 -3.39 14.92 4.75
C GLY A 243 -3.89 15.88 5.80
N VAL A 244 -4.79 15.36 6.63
CA VAL A 244 -5.46 16.12 7.68
C VAL A 244 -5.32 15.36 8.99
N LEU A 245 -5.02 16.11 10.04
CA LEU A 245 -5.30 15.74 11.42
C LEU A 245 -6.44 16.64 11.89
N TYR A 246 -7.61 16.06 12.08
CA TYR A 246 -8.63 16.66 12.94
C TYR A 246 -8.32 16.29 14.39
N GLY A 247 -8.42 17.27 15.29
CA GLY A 247 -8.43 17.02 16.72
C GLY A 247 -9.30 18.04 17.45
N LYS A 248 -10.01 17.63 18.49
CA LYS A 248 -10.77 18.58 19.32
C LYS A 248 -9.85 19.68 19.84
N GLU A 249 -10.30 20.93 19.79
CA GLU A 249 -9.49 22.11 20.14
C GLU A 249 -8.83 21.96 21.52
N GLU A 250 -9.53 21.40 22.51
CA GLU A 250 -9.00 21.19 23.87
C GLU A 250 -7.80 20.21 23.94
N HIS A 251 -7.74 19.22 23.04
CA HIS A 251 -6.63 18.27 22.98
C HIS A 251 -5.46 18.91 22.24
N LEU A 252 -5.74 19.55 21.10
CA LEU A 252 -4.73 20.25 20.30
C LEU A 252 -4.05 21.38 21.10
N GLU A 253 -4.77 22.10 21.96
CA GLU A 253 -4.18 23.14 22.80
C GLU A 253 -3.20 22.57 23.84
N ARG A 254 -3.54 21.43 24.45
CA ARG A 254 -2.67 20.75 25.44
C ARG A 254 -1.43 20.11 24.83
N MET A 255 -1.47 19.77 23.55
CA MET A 255 -0.37 19.15 22.84
C MET A 255 0.84 20.08 22.69
N LEU A 256 2.04 19.52 22.92
CA LEU A 256 3.31 20.21 22.65
C LEU A 256 3.58 20.26 21.14
N PRO A 257 4.30 21.27 20.63
CA PRO A 257 4.64 21.30 19.20
C PRO A 257 5.41 20.06 18.74
N TYR A 258 5.18 19.63 17.50
CA TYR A 258 5.79 18.44 16.91
C TYR A 258 7.13 18.76 16.22
N GLN A 259 7.08 19.60 15.19
CA GLN A 259 8.26 20.09 14.47
C GLN A 259 8.57 21.53 14.88
N GLY A 260 9.86 21.86 15.03
CA GLY A 260 10.32 23.22 15.34
C GLY A 260 10.80 23.95 14.09
N GLY A 261 10.43 25.22 13.93
CA GLY A 261 10.85 26.03 12.78
C GLY A 261 10.11 27.37 12.71
N GLY A 262 10.13 27.99 11.53
CA GLY A 262 9.30 29.16 11.27
C GLY A 262 7.80 28.81 11.19
N GLU A 263 6.94 29.83 11.11
CA GLU A 263 5.45 29.76 11.07
C GLU A 263 4.80 29.30 12.39
N MET A 264 5.34 28.25 13.01
CA MET A 264 4.80 27.68 14.25
C MET A 264 5.21 28.44 15.53
N ILE A 265 6.06 29.47 15.41
CA ILE A 265 6.51 30.32 16.52
C ILE A 265 5.72 31.63 16.59
N LYS A 266 5.66 32.21 17.80
CA LYS A 266 5.25 33.59 18.03
C LYS A 266 6.45 34.50 18.24
N ALA A 267 7.45 34.06 19.02
CA ALA A 267 8.70 34.78 19.22
C ALA A 267 9.85 33.82 19.49
N VAL A 268 11.03 34.14 18.94
CA VAL A 268 12.28 33.38 19.10
C VAL A 268 13.37 34.32 19.62
N SER A 269 14.12 33.88 20.62
CA SER A 269 15.24 34.62 21.20
C SER A 269 16.33 33.65 21.66
N PHE A 270 17.59 34.09 21.64
CA PHE A 270 18.71 33.34 22.23
C PHE A 270 18.77 33.45 23.76
N THR A 271 18.10 34.45 24.35
CA THR A 271 18.18 34.76 25.79
C THR A 271 16.84 34.57 26.53
N GLN A 272 15.74 34.38 25.80
CA GLN A 272 14.40 34.14 26.35
C GLN A 272 13.82 32.87 25.73
N ALA A 273 12.91 32.23 26.45
CA ALA A 273 12.22 31.05 25.95
C ALA A 273 11.46 31.36 24.65
N THR A 274 11.54 30.43 23.70
CA THR A 274 10.72 30.49 22.48
C THR A 274 9.25 30.31 22.86
N THR A 275 8.37 31.12 22.28
CA THR A 275 6.92 31.01 22.43
C THR A 275 6.30 30.59 21.11
N PHE A 276 5.24 29.79 21.17
CA PHE A 276 4.63 29.17 20.00
C PHE A 276 3.39 29.94 19.51
N ASN A 277 3.07 29.73 18.24
CA ASN A 277 1.87 30.27 17.61
C ASN A 277 0.61 29.54 18.13
N GLU A 278 -0.55 30.10 17.83
CA GLU A 278 -1.85 29.52 18.17
C GLU A 278 -2.24 28.43 17.15
N LEU A 279 -3.32 27.69 17.45
CA LEU A 279 -3.88 26.73 16.51
C LEU A 279 -4.43 27.43 15.25
N PRO A 280 -4.31 26.82 14.06
CA PRO A 280 -3.67 25.51 13.79
C PRO A 280 -2.14 25.58 13.60
N PHE A 281 -1.59 26.80 13.45
CA PHE A 281 -0.21 27.04 13.02
C PHE A 281 0.86 26.47 13.95
N LYS A 282 0.54 26.24 15.22
CA LYS A 282 1.41 25.54 16.20
C LYS A 282 2.00 24.22 15.67
N PHE A 283 1.29 23.54 14.77
CA PHE A 283 1.70 22.24 14.22
C PHE A 283 2.20 22.29 12.77
N GLU A 284 2.24 23.47 12.14
CA GLU A 284 2.54 23.64 10.72
C GLU A 284 3.88 24.37 10.55
N ALA A 285 4.97 23.68 10.88
CA ALA A 285 6.31 24.25 10.87
C ALA A 285 6.87 24.43 9.44
N GLY A 286 7.39 25.62 9.15
CA GLY A 286 7.99 25.95 7.87
C GLY A 286 6.97 26.21 6.76
N THR A 287 7.46 26.39 5.53
CA THR A 287 6.57 26.63 4.39
C THR A 287 5.71 25.38 4.12
N PRO A 288 4.36 25.51 4.10
CA PRO A 288 3.49 24.36 3.88
C PRO A 288 3.45 23.92 2.41
N ASN A 289 2.85 22.76 2.14
CA ASN A 289 2.53 22.31 0.78
C ASN A 289 1.34 23.11 0.20
N VAL A 290 1.56 24.38 -0.13
CA VAL A 290 0.51 25.32 -0.56
C VAL A 290 -0.23 24.81 -1.81
N ALA A 291 0.53 24.38 -2.83
CA ALA A 291 -0.03 23.87 -4.08
C ALA A 291 -0.92 22.64 -3.84
N GLY A 292 -0.44 21.71 -3.02
CA GLY A 292 -1.18 20.50 -2.67
C GLY A 292 -2.46 20.81 -1.88
N VAL A 293 -2.40 21.71 -0.90
CA VAL A 293 -3.59 22.08 -0.10
C VAL A 293 -4.67 22.74 -0.96
N ILE A 294 -4.28 23.64 -1.87
CA ILE A 294 -5.23 24.27 -2.80
C ILE A 294 -5.82 23.24 -3.78
N ALA A 295 -5.00 22.31 -4.30
CA ALA A 295 -5.51 21.25 -5.16
C ALA A 295 -6.38 20.22 -4.39
N PHE A 296 -6.13 20.04 -3.10
CA PHE A 296 -6.93 19.18 -2.24
C PHE A 296 -8.35 19.75 -2.00
N ALA A 297 -8.48 21.08 -1.89
CA ALA A 297 -9.80 21.73 -1.83
C ALA A 297 -10.70 21.31 -3.01
N GLU A 298 -10.16 21.28 -4.22
CA GLU A 298 -10.91 20.88 -5.42
C GLU A 298 -11.34 19.41 -5.41
N SER A 299 -10.61 18.52 -4.72
CA SER A 299 -11.07 17.14 -4.55
C SER A 299 -12.20 17.02 -3.55
N ILE A 300 -12.26 17.91 -2.56
CA ILE A 300 -13.41 18.00 -1.64
C ILE A 300 -14.62 18.51 -2.40
N ASP A 301 -14.49 19.62 -3.14
CA ASP A 301 -15.59 20.17 -3.95
C ASP A 301 -16.07 19.19 -5.02
N PHE A 302 -15.17 18.37 -5.55
CA PHE A 302 -15.53 17.26 -6.44
C PHE A 302 -16.42 16.22 -5.75
N LEU A 303 -16.02 15.79 -4.55
CA LEU A 303 -16.55 14.59 -3.92
C LEU A 303 -17.75 14.87 -3.02
N ALA A 304 -17.79 16.02 -2.36
CA ALA A 304 -18.83 16.40 -1.40
C ALA A 304 -20.26 16.26 -1.95
N PRO A 305 -20.59 16.65 -3.20
CA PRO A 305 -21.93 16.45 -3.75
C PRO A 305 -22.35 14.97 -3.83
N PHE A 306 -21.39 14.04 -3.95
CA PHE A 306 -21.62 12.60 -4.03
C PHE A 306 -21.66 11.91 -2.67
N LEU A 307 -21.20 12.55 -1.58
CA LEU A 307 -21.19 11.99 -0.23
C LEU A 307 -22.22 12.65 0.71
N ALA A 308 -23.05 13.55 0.18
CA ALA A 308 -24.04 14.28 0.98
C ALA A 308 -25.20 13.41 1.49
N ASP A 309 -25.44 12.23 0.91
CA ASP A 309 -26.51 11.30 1.28
C ASP A 309 -26.08 9.86 0.99
N ASP A 310 -26.04 9.02 2.03
CA ASP A 310 -25.56 7.65 1.90
C ASP A 310 -26.45 6.75 1.02
N THR A 311 -27.70 7.15 0.77
CA THR A 311 -28.67 6.41 -0.04
C THR A 311 -28.69 6.81 -1.51
N ASN A 312 -27.76 7.70 -1.91
CA ASN A 312 -27.75 8.23 -3.25
C ASN A 312 -27.29 7.20 -4.31
N SER A 313 -27.50 7.54 -5.57
CA SER A 313 -27.13 6.69 -6.70
C SER A 313 -25.62 6.47 -6.88
N TYR A 314 -24.75 7.28 -6.27
CA TYR A 314 -23.29 7.08 -6.29
C TYR A 314 -22.93 5.87 -5.41
N ASN A 315 -23.41 5.85 -4.17
CA ASN A 315 -23.17 4.73 -3.25
C ASN A 315 -23.81 3.44 -3.74
N LEU A 316 -25.03 3.51 -4.29
CA LEU A 316 -25.68 2.35 -4.91
C LEU A 316 -24.86 1.79 -6.09
N TYR A 317 -24.17 2.66 -6.84
CA TYR A 317 -23.29 2.22 -7.92
C TYR A 317 -22.03 1.55 -7.39
N GLU A 318 -21.35 2.11 -6.38
CA GLU A 318 -20.21 1.45 -5.74
C GLU A 318 -20.60 0.09 -5.16
N GLN A 319 -21.74 0.00 -4.47
CA GLN A 319 -22.27 -1.28 -3.98
C GLN A 319 -22.55 -2.28 -5.09
N LYS A 320 -23.13 -1.83 -6.21
CA LYS A 320 -23.35 -2.69 -7.39
C LYS A 320 -22.02 -3.26 -7.93
N LEU A 321 -20.95 -2.47 -7.96
CA LEU A 321 -19.62 -2.93 -8.36
C LEU A 321 -19.06 -3.97 -7.38
N VAL A 322 -19.17 -3.71 -6.07
CA VAL A 322 -18.77 -4.64 -5.00
C VAL A 322 -19.50 -5.97 -5.13
N ASP A 323 -20.83 -5.91 -5.22
CA ASP A 323 -21.69 -7.09 -5.36
C ASP A 323 -21.29 -7.90 -6.58
N HIS A 324 -21.16 -7.25 -7.74
CA HIS A 324 -20.84 -7.94 -8.98
C HIS A 324 -19.47 -8.63 -8.91
N CYS A 325 -18.43 -7.91 -8.46
CA CYS A 325 -17.08 -8.45 -8.36
C CYS A 325 -16.97 -9.59 -7.35
N PHE A 326 -17.56 -9.42 -6.16
CA PHE A 326 -17.56 -10.44 -5.11
C PHE A 326 -18.24 -11.74 -5.58
N HIS A 327 -19.44 -11.64 -6.15
CA HIS A 327 -20.15 -12.83 -6.64
C HIS A 327 -19.48 -13.48 -7.85
N ALA A 328 -18.79 -12.71 -8.70
CA ALA A 328 -18.05 -13.25 -9.82
C ALA A 328 -16.79 -14.00 -9.37
N LEU A 329 -16.04 -13.44 -8.41
CA LEU A 329 -14.89 -14.10 -7.76
C LEU A 329 -15.31 -15.38 -7.01
N ALA A 330 -16.43 -15.34 -6.28
CA ALA A 330 -16.96 -16.48 -5.53
C ALA A 330 -17.31 -17.69 -6.41
N LYS A 331 -17.46 -17.52 -7.73
CA LYS A 331 -17.70 -18.61 -8.70
C LYS A 331 -16.42 -19.30 -9.17
N ILE A 332 -15.24 -18.81 -8.79
CA ILE A 332 -13.94 -19.40 -9.13
C ILE A 332 -13.50 -20.30 -7.98
N GLU A 333 -13.39 -21.60 -8.23
CA GLU A 333 -13.11 -22.63 -7.20
C GLU A 333 -11.83 -22.34 -6.40
N GLN A 334 -10.80 -21.80 -7.05
CA GLN A 334 -9.51 -21.52 -6.41
C GLN A 334 -9.56 -20.32 -5.46
N VAL A 335 -10.56 -19.42 -5.59
CA VAL A 335 -10.67 -18.20 -4.77
C VAL A 335 -11.01 -18.55 -3.33
N LYS A 336 -10.20 -18.03 -2.42
CA LYS A 336 -10.45 -18.02 -0.98
C LYS A 336 -10.44 -16.60 -0.47
N PHE A 337 -11.60 -16.08 -0.09
CA PHE A 337 -11.68 -14.83 0.65
C PHE A 337 -10.98 -15.00 2.00
N ILE A 338 -10.35 -13.93 2.48
CA ILE A 338 -9.53 -13.99 3.70
C ILE A 338 -10.35 -13.89 5.00
N VAL A 339 -11.63 -13.52 4.89
CA VAL A 339 -12.64 -13.49 5.97
C VAL A 339 -14.01 -13.83 5.39
N ASP A 340 -14.96 -14.17 6.25
CA ASP A 340 -16.32 -14.52 5.83
C ASP A 340 -17.13 -13.30 5.38
N GLY A 341 -17.95 -13.50 4.34
CA GLY A 341 -18.93 -12.53 3.85
C GLY A 341 -18.40 -11.48 2.87
N LYS A 342 -19.32 -10.81 2.17
CA LYS A 342 -19.02 -9.72 1.23
C LYS A 342 -18.50 -8.49 1.96
N PRO A 343 -17.44 -7.79 1.49
CA PRO A 343 -16.99 -6.53 2.09
C PRO A 343 -18.03 -5.41 1.98
N ASP A 344 -17.88 -4.38 2.81
CA ASP A 344 -18.82 -3.25 2.85
C ASP A 344 -18.50 -2.20 1.79
N ILE A 345 -17.24 -2.08 1.38
CA ILE A 345 -16.79 -1.16 0.34
C ILE A 345 -16.05 -1.89 -0.79
N GLY A 346 -15.62 -1.12 -1.79
CA GLY A 346 -14.87 -1.54 -2.99
C GLY A 346 -13.61 -2.38 -2.78
N VAL A 347 -13.23 -2.76 -1.56
CA VAL A 347 -11.98 -3.47 -1.23
C VAL A 347 -12.25 -4.95 -1.00
N ILE A 348 -11.78 -5.78 -1.93
CA ILE A 348 -11.99 -7.23 -1.94
C ILE A 348 -10.62 -7.92 -1.90
N ALA A 349 -10.34 -8.59 -0.79
CA ALA A 349 -9.10 -9.31 -0.57
C ALA A 349 -9.31 -10.83 -0.60
N PHE A 350 -8.45 -11.54 -1.31
CA PHE A 350 -8.55 -12.98 -1.51
C PHE A 350 -7.18 -13.60 -1.81
N THR A 351 -7.10 -14.92 -1.67
CA THR A 351 -5.97 -15.74 -2.12
C THR A 351 -6.45 -16.74 -3.16
N LEU A 352 -5.52 -17.35 -3.89
CA LEU A 352 -5.82 -18.39 -4.88
C LEU A 352 -5.09 -19.68 -4.50
N THR A 353 -5.85 -20.73 -4.25
CA THR A 353 -5.29 -22.02 -3.81
C THR A 353 -4.32 -22.56 -4.84
N GLY A 354 -3.08 -22.83 -4.43
CA GLY A 354 -2.03 -23.37 -5.32
C GLY A 354 -1.28 -22.32 -6.14
N HIS A 355 -1.56 -21.02 -5.95
CA HIS A 355 -0.93 -19.93 -6.70
C HIS A 355 -0.31 -18.89 -5.76
N HIS A 356 0.89 -18.43 -6.11
CA HIS A 356 1.54 -17.34 -5.40
C HIS A 356 0.92 -16.00 -5.80
N ASN A 357 0.53 -15.17 -4.83
CA ASN A 357 -0.20 -13.91 -5.06
C ASN A 357 0.52 -12.99 -6.05
N GLN A 358 1.84 -12.85 -5.92
CA GLN A 358 2.63 -11.96 -6.78
C GLN A 358 2.66 -12.41 -8.24
N ASP A 359 2.65 -13.72 -8.50
CA ASP A 359 2.69 -14.27 -9.86
C ASP A 359 1.36 -13.98 -10.57
N ILE A 360 0.24 -14.08 -9.84
CA ILE A 360 -1.09 -13.75 -10.34
C ILE A 360 -1.21 -12.25 -10.63
N ALA A 361 -0.80 -11.39 -9.70
CA ALA A 361 -0.85 -9.94 -9.91
C ALA A 361 0.00 -9.52 -11.13
N THR A 362 1.20 -10.10 -11.28
CA THR A 362 2.07 -9.81 -12.43
C THR A 362 1.46 -10.33 -13.73
N SER A 363 0.81 -11.49 -13.70
CA SER A 363 0.12 -12.04 -14.88
C SER A 363 -1.06 -11.18 -15.28
N LEU A 364 -1.86 -10.69 -14.34
CA LEU A 364 -2.98 -9.78 -14.62
C LEU A 364 -2.53 -8.43 -15.20
N ASP A 365 -1.36 -7.93 -14.78
CA ASP A 365 -0.76 -6.71 -15.33
C ASP A 365 -0.46 -6.82 -16.82
N THR A 366 -0.08 -8.01 -17.33
CA THR A 366 0.09 -8.23 -18.79
C THR A 366 -1.22 -8.16 -19.56
N TYR A 367 -2.36 -8.34 -18.87
CA TYR A 367 -3.70 -8.10 -19.41
C TYR A 367 -4.15 -6.64 -19.16
N GLY A 368 -3.29 -5.73 -18.70
CA GLY A 368 -3.61 -4.33 -18.40
C GLY A 368 -4.41 -4.13 -17.10
N ILE A 369 -4.50 -5.14 -16.25
CA ILE A 369 -5.29 -5.10 -15.00
C ILE A 369 -4.37 -4.85 -13.81
N ALA A 370 -4.43 -3.62 -13.30
CA ALA A 370 -3.64 -3.19 -12.16
C ALA A 370 -4.36 -3.51 -10.84
N ILE A 371 -3.92 -4.56 -10.15
CA ILE A 371 -4.33 -4.92 -8.78
C ILE A 371 -3.12 -4.92 -7.85
N ARG A 372 -3.34 -5.17 -6.56
CA ARG A 372 -2.25 -5.26 -5.58
C ARG A 372 -2.10 -6.65 -4.99
N SER A 373 -0.86 -7.04 -4.71
CA SER A 373 -0.49 -8.23 -3.95
C SER A 373 0.38 -7.86 -2.75
N GLY A 374 0.42 -8.73 -1.74
CA GLY A 374 1.34 -8.67 -0.60
C GLY A 374 0.63 -8.45 0.73
N HIS A 375 1.31 -7.80 1.67
CA HIS A 375 0.83 -7.60 3.05
C HIS A 375 -0.03 -6.35 3.24
N HIS A 376 -0.11 -5.48 2.21
CA HIS A 376 -0.89 -4.24 2.23
C HIS A 376 -0.66 -3.32 3.44
N CYS A 377 0.57 -3.32 3.97
CA CYS A 377 0.92 -2.59 5.20
C CYS A 377 0.04 -2.98 6.40
N ALA A 378 -0.35 -4.26 6.50
CA ALA A 378 -1.13 -4.83 7.59
C ALA A 378 -0.57 -6.21 7.99
N MET A 379 0.75 -6.33 8.12
CA MET A 379 1.40 -7.60 8.48
C MET A 379 0.84 -8.27 9.74
N PRO A 380 0.48 -7.53 10.82
CA PRO A 380 -0.18 -8.14 11.97
C PRO A 380 -1.52 -8.81 11.62
N LEU A 381 -2.30 -8.24 10.70
CA LEU A 381 -3.54 -8.86 10.21
C LEU A 381 -3.23 -10.15 9.43
N MET A 382 -2.19 -10.15 8.60
CA MET A 382 -1.76 -11.35 7.86
C MET A 382 -1.39 -12.49 8.83
N ALA A 383 -0.61 -12.17 9.86
CA ALA A 383 -0.27 -13.11 10.93
C ALA A 383 -1.51 -13.57 11.72
N TYR A 384 -2.43 -12.65 12.03
CA TYR A 384 -3.68 -12.94 12.74
C TYR A 384 -4.57 -13.92 11.96
N LEU A 385 -4.63 -13.79 10.64
CA LEU A 385 -5.38 -14.68 9.75
C LEU A 385 -4.58 -15.91 9.31
N ASN A 386 -3.32 -16.05 9.76
CA ASN A 386 -2.40 -17.11 9.39
C ASN A 386 -2.22 -17.26 7.86
N ILE A 387 -1.99 -16.13 7.17
CA ILE A 387 -1.67 -16.06 5.74
C ILE A 387 -0.41 -15.22 5.53
N ASP A 388 0.35 -15.49 4.47
CA ASP A 388 1.56 -14.71 4.13
C ASP A 388 1.24 -13.39 3.41
N GLY A 389 0.03 -13.27 2.87
CA GLY A 389 -0.43 -12.10 2.13
C GLY A 389 -1.63 -12.44 1.26
N CYS A 390 -2.17 -11.44 0.55
CA CYS A 390 -3.31 -11.65 -0.34
C CYS A 390 -3.20 -10.83 -1.63
N LEU A 391 -4.07 -11.16 -2.58
CA LEU A 391 -4.46 -10.29 -3.68
C LEU A 391 -5.54 -9.32 -3.17
N ARG A 392 -5.56 -8.11 -3.72
CA ARG A 392 -6.57 -7.11 -3.41
C ARG A 392 -7.01 -6.39 -4.68
N VAL A 393 -8.30 -6.48 -4.94
CA VAL A 393 -9.01 -5.64 -5.90
C VAL A 393 -9.66 -4.51 -5.11
N SER A 394 -9.48 -3.27 -5.55
CA SER A 394 -10.09 -2.09 -4.95
C SER A 394 -10.77 -1.24 -6.01
N LEU A 395 -12.09 -1.12 -5.92
CA LEU A 395 -12.96 -0.48 -6.90
C LEU A 395 -13.30 0.95 -6.46
N ALA A 396 -13.51 1.84 -7.42
CA ALA A 396 -13.99 3.21 -7.25
C ALA A 396 -15.13 3.50 -8.23
N ALA A 397 -15.85 4.60 -8.04
CA ALA A 397 -17.00 4.96 -8.88
C ALA A 397 -16.70 5.22 -10.38
N TYR A 398 -15.43 5.35 -10.78
CA TYR A 398 -15.06 5.39 -12.21
C TYR A 398 -14.84 4.00 -12.84
N ASN A 399 -14.79 2.93 -12.03
CA ASN A 399 -14.70 1.57 -12.55
C ASN A 399 -16.04 1.10 -13.12
N THR A 400 -16.02 0.03 -13.91
CA THR A 400 -17.23 -0.48 -14.58
C THR A 400 -17.41 -1.99 -14.41
N ILE A 401 -18.65 -2.46 -14.61
CA ILE A 401 -18.99 -3.88 -14.66
C ILE A 401 -18.22 -4.62 -15.76
N ALA A 402 -18.05 -4.00 -16.93
CA ALA A 402 -17.31 -4.59 -18.04
C ALA A 402 -15.81 -4.79 -17.71
N GLU A 403 -15.20 -3.87 -16.96
CA GLU A 403 -13.84 -4.04 -16.46
C GLU A 403 -13.74 -5.22 -15.47
N ILE A 404 -14.75 -5.39 -14.61
CA ILE A 404 -14.81 -6.53 -13.69
C ILE A 404 -14.97 -7.83 -14.47
N ASP A 405 -15.87 -7.89 -15.46
CA ASP A 405 -16.08 -9.08 -16.29
C ASP A 405 -14.80 -9.50 -17.01
N TYR A 406 -14.10 -8.54 -17.63
CA TYR A 406 -12.81 -8.80 -18.27
C TYR A 406 -11.74 -9.28 -17.28
N PHE A 407 -11.67 -8.68 -16.08
CA PHE A 407 -10.78 -9.17 -15.03
C PHE A 407 -11.05 -10.63 -14.65
N ILE A 408 -12.33 -11.00 -14.49
CA ILE A 408 -12.73 -12.36 -14.14
C ILE A 408 -12.37 -13.35 -15.25
N GLU A 409 -12.56 -12.97 -16.52
CA GLU A 409 -12.16 -13.77 -17.68
C GLU A 409 -10.63 -13.95 -17.76
N SER A 410 -9.87 -12.86 -17.64
CA SER A 410 -8.40 -12.91 -17.61
C SER A 410 -7.88 -13.78 -16.46
N LEU A 411 -8.47 -13.68 -15.28
CA LEU A 411 -8.09 -14.49 -14.13
C LEU A 411 -8.35 -15.98 -14.39
N LYS A 412 -9.49 -16.35 -14.97
CA LYS A 412 -9.78 -17.74 -15.35
C LYS A 412 -8.79 -18.27 -16.38
N ASN A 413 -8.42 -17.47 -17.38
CA ASN A 413 -7.42 -17.87 -18.38
C ASN A 413 -6.06 -18.16 -17.73
N ILE A 414 -5.59 -17.28 -16.85
CA ILE A 414 -4.33 -17.48 -16.09
C ILE A 414 -4.37 -18.77 -15.28
N LEU A 415 -5.50 -19.07 -14.63
CA LEU A 415 -5.67 -20.28 -13.83
C LEU A 415 -5.73 -21.55 -14.70
N HIS A 416 -6.37 -21.48 -15.87
CA HIS A 416 -6.39 -22.59 -16.83
C HIS A 416 -5.00 -22.91 -17.37
N ASP A 417 -4.23 -21.91 -17.81
CA ASP A 417 -2.88 -22.11 -18.32
C ASP A 417 -1.97 -22.77 -17.28
N ALA A 418 -2.05 -22.32 -16.03
CA ALA A 418 -1.29 -22.90 -14.93
C ALA A 418 -1.69 -24.36 -14.61
N ALA A 419 -2.97 -24.73 -14.79
CA ALA A 419 -3.45 -26.10 -14.60
C ALA A 419 -2.93 -27.05 -15.70
N PHE A 420 -2.96 -26.63 -16.96
CA PHE A 420 -2.38 -27.39 -18.08
C PHE A 420 -0.86 -27.61 -17.91
N GLU A 421 -0.15 -26.60 -17.39
CA GLU A 421 1.28 -26.71 -17.10
C GLU A 421 1.58 -27.71 -15.97
N THR A 422 0.76 -27.75 -14.92
CA THR A 422 0.93 -28.67 -13.78
C THR A 422 0.70 -30.13 -14.19
N ILE A 423 -0.25 -30.38 -15.10
CA ILE A 423 -0.52 -31.71 -15.68
C ILE A 423 0.69 -32.16 -16.54
N ASN A 424 1.24 -31.28 -17.37
CA ASN A 424 2.41 -31.59 -18.19
C ASN A 424 3.70 -31.83 -17.38
N GLU A 425 3.86 -31.17 -16.23
CA GLU A 425 4.97 -31.45 -15.30
C GLU A 425 4.84 -32.84 -14.63
N GLN A 426 3.61 -33.28 -14.32
CA GLN A 426 3.38 -34.62 -13.76
C GLN A 426 3.59 -35.73 -14.81
N VAL A 427 3.23 -35.48 -16.08
CA VAL A 427 3.50 -36.40 -17.19
C VAL A 427 5.01 -36.46 -17.51
N SER A 428 5.70 -35.33 -17.50
CA SER A 428 7.16 -35.28 -17.72
C SER A 428 7.97 -35.96 -16.61
N LYS A 429 7.46 -36.02 -15.37
CA LYS A 429 8.10 -36.77 -14.27
C LYS A 429 8.05 -38.29 -14.41
N GLN A 430 7.26 -38.84 -15.33
CA GLN A 430 7.28 -40.27 -15.67
C GLN A 430 8.24 -40.60 -16.84
N ALA A 431 8.78 -39.59 -17.53
CA ALA A 431 9.79 -39.76 -18.58
C ALA A 431 11.17 -39.32 -18.05
N GLY A 432 11.69 -40.04 -17.05
CA GLY A 432 13.02 -39.79 -16.51
C GLY A 432 14.11 -40.30 -17.46
N GLU A 433 14.71 -39.41 -18.25
CA GLU A 433 16.10 -39.53 -18.68
C GLU A 433 16.88 -38.30 -18.18
N VAL A 434 17.80 -38.55 -17.25
CA VAL A 434 18.77 -37.58 -16.76
C VAL A 434 19.72 -37.27 -17.92
N ARG A 435 19.63 -36.07 -18.49
CA ARG A 435 20.70 -35.54 -19.35
C ARG A 435 21.86 -35.14 -18.44
N GLU A 436 22.94 -35.89 -18.48
CA GLU A 436 24.26 -35.39 -18.05
C GLU A 436 24.60 -34.16 -18.89
N THR A 437 24.77 -33.01 -18.25
CA THR A 437 25.17 -31.76 -18.89
C THR A 437 26.67 -31.78 -19.17
N ASP A 438 27.01 -31.68 -20.45
CA ASP A 438 28.37 -31.51 -20.98
C ASP A 438 29.05 -30.28 -20.33
N PRO A 439 30.27 -30.41 -19.75
CA PRO A 439 30.99 -29.29 -19.12
C PRO A 439 31.44 -28.17 -20.06
N SER A 440 31.15 -28.27 -21.37
CA SER A 440 31.62 -27.34 -22.39
C SER A 440 30.61 -26.27 -22.84
N VAL A 441 29.42 -26.18 -22.21
CA VAL A 441 28.38 -25.19 -22.54
C VAL A 441 28.40 -24.03 -21.52
N ASN A 442 28.59 -22.80 -21.99
CA ASN A 442 28.57 -21.62 -21.12
C ASN A 442 27.12 -21.17 -20.89
N GLU A 443 26.47 -21.69 -19.84
CA GLU A 443 25.06 -21.40 -19.47
C GLU A 443 24.74 -19.89 -19.42
N MET A 444 25.73 -19.06 -19.06
CA MET A 444 25.61 -17.60 -19.02
C MET A 444 25.44 -17.00 -20.43
N ASP A 445 26.18 -17.48 -21.43
CA ASP A 445 26.11 -16.98 -22.81
C ASP A 445 24.79 -17.37 -23.47
N ASP A 446 24.25 -18.55 -23.15
CA ASP A 446 22.93 -18.99 -23.63
C ASP A 446 21.82 -18.08 -23.09
N ILE A 447 21.90 -17.69 -21.82
CA ILE A 447 20.94 -16.74 -21.21
C ILE A 447 21.06 -15.36 -21.86
N ILE A 448 22.28 -14.87 -22.12
CA ILE A 448 22.48 -13.60 -22.84
C ILE A 448 21.89 -13.67 -24.25
N SER A 449 22.10 -14.78 -24.96
CA SER A 449 21.53 -15.02 -26.30
C SER A 449 20.01 -15.07 -26.27
N LEU A 450 19.41 -15.74 -25.27
CA LEU A 450 17.96 -15.82 -25.10
C LEU A 450 17.33 -14.43 -24.92
N PHE A 451 17.88 -13.62 -24.02
CA PHE A 451 17.31 -12.31 -23.69
C PHE A 451 17.60 -11.23 -24.73
N SER A 452 18.74 -11.32 -25.44
CA SER A 452 19.05 -10.42 -26.56
C SER A 452 18.12 -10.64 -27.77
N ASN A 453 17.70 -11.88 -28.02
CA ASN A 453 16.76 -12.22 -29.09
C ASN A 453 15.28 -11.99 -28.71
N THR A 454 14.99 -11.86 -27.41
CA THR A 454 13.62 -11.68 -26.91
C THR A 454 13.26 -10.19 -26.82
N LYS A 455 12.29 -9.76 -27.65
CA LYS A 455 11.79 -8.38 -27.70
C LYS A 455 10.56 -8.20 -26.82
N GLY A 456 10.53 -7.06 -26.11
CA GLY A 456 9.43 -6.71 -25.22
C GLY A 456 9.56 -7.33 -23.84
N TRP A 457 9.04 -6.62 -22.83
CA TRP A 457 9.14 -7.06 -21.45
C TRP A 457 8.29 -8.30 -21.18
N ASP A 458 7.08 -8.40 -21.72
CA ASP A 458 6.18 -9.55 -21.47
C ASP A 458 6.80 -10.87 -21.92
N SER A 459 7.44 -10.88 -23.10
CA SER A 459 8.17 -12.04 -23.62
C SER A 459 9.36 -12.39 -22.72
N ARG A 460 10.13 -11.39 -22.26
CA ARG A 460 11.25 -11.61 -21.33
C ARG A 460 10.78 -12.14 -19.99
N HIS A 461 9.68 -11.62 -19.46
CA HIS A 461 9.06 -12.09 -18.23
C HIS A 461 8.63 -13.56 -18.37
N ARG A 462 8.04 -13.93 -19.51
CA ARG A 462 7.73 -15.32 -19.84
C ARG A 462 8.99 -16.20 -19.87
N GLU A 463 10.08 -15.75 -20.49
CA GLU A 463 11.35 -16.49 -20.49
C GLU A 463 11.91 -16.70 -19.07
N ILE A 464 11.84 -15.69 -18.20
CA ILE A 464 12.22 -15.85 -16.78
C ILE A 464 11.35 -16.94 -16.13
N MET A 465 10.04 -16.91 -16.34
CA MET A 465 9.13 -17.92 -15.79
C MET A 465 9.44 -19.33 -16.33
N LEU A 466 9.84 -19.46 -17.60
CA LEU A 466 10.24 -20.73 -18.20
C LEU A 466 11.57 -21.23 -17.63
N LEU A 467 12.57 -20.35 -17.46
CA LEU A 467 13.82 -20.68 -16.76
C LEU A 467 13.53 -21.18 -15.33
N GLY A 468 12.57 -20.59 -14.63
CA GLY A 468 12.21 -21.05 -13.27
C GLY A 468 11.74 -22.51 -13.18
N LYS A 469 11.30 -23.10 -14.30
CA LYS A 469 10.92 -24.52 -14.42
C LYS A 469 12.13 -25.45 -14.57
N THR A 470 13.24 -24.96 -15.11
CA THR A 470 14.45 -25.77 -15.30
C THR A 470 15.25 -25.91 -14.02
N LEU A 471 15.10 -24.98 -13.07
CA LEU A 471 15.72 -25.08 -11.76
C LEU A 471 15.19 -26.33 -11.03
N PRO A 472 16.04 -27.21 -10.46
CA PRO A 472 15.57 -28.28 -9.60
C PRO A 472 14.92 -27.75 -8.32
N ARG A 473 14.16 -28.60 -7.61
CA ARG A 473 13.65 -28.27 -6.27
C ARG A 473 14.71 -28.63 -5.24
N LEU A 474 15.03 -27.71 -4.32
CA LEU A 474 15.92 -27.99 -3.20
C LEU A 474 15.20 -28.90 -2.20
N ASP A 475 15.92 -29.86 -1.61
CA ASP A 475 15.36 -30.75 -0.58
C ASP A 475 14.69 -29.92 0.54
N LYS A 476 13.52 -30.36 1.01
CA LYS A 476 12.77 -29.69 2.08
C LYS A 476 13.61 -29.54 3.34
N ALA A 477 14.46 -30.52 3.67
CA ALA A 477 15.33 -30.44 4.85
C ALA A 477 16.36 -29.29 4.75
N LEU A 478 16.70 -28.89 3.52
CA LEU A 478 17.63 -27.80 3.22
C LEU A 478 16.94 -26.44 3.06
N ARG A 479 15.62 -26.35 3.23
CA ARG A 479 14.87 -25.07 3.24
C ARG A 479 14.60 -24.63 4.67
N ASN A 480 15.64 -24.18 5.35
CA ASN A 480 15.61 -23.80 6.75
C ASN A 480 16.28 -22.43 6.95
N GLU A 481 16.33 -21.93 8.18
CA GLU A 481 16.87 -20.59 8.48
C GLU A 481 18.34 -20.41 8.06
N ASN A 482 19.15 -21.47 8.06
CA ASN A 482 20.58 -21.38 7.71
C ASN A 482 20.81 -21.15 6.21
N THR A 483 19.91 -21.63 5.37
CA THR A 483 19.96 -21.47 3.91
C THR A 483 19.07 -20.32 3.42
N LEU A 484 18.26 -19.72 4.30
CA LEU A 484 17.35 -18.64 3.94
C LEU A 484 18.11 -17.37 3.53
N ILE A 485 17.62 -16.73 2.47
CA ILE A 485 18.14 -15.45 1.97
C ILE A 485 17.27 -14.34 2.57
N SER A 486 17.84 -13.57 3.50
CA SER A 486 17.17 -12.42 4.12
C SER A 486 17.05 -11.26 3.13
N GLY A 487 15.95 -10.48 3.22
CA GLY A 487 15.76 -9.27 2.40
C GLY A 487 15.00 -9.46 1.10
N CYS A 488 14.38 -10.63 0.88
CA CYS A 488 13.46 -10.89 -0.22
C CYS A 488 12.00 -10.83 0.27
N GLU A 489 11.08 -10.35 -0.57
CA GLU A 489 9.63 -10.37 -0.28
C GLU A 489 9.03 -11.78 -0.43
N SER A 490 9.62 -12.61 -1.31
CA SER A 490 9.33 -14.05 -1.43
C SER A 490 10.44 -14.85 -0.77
N LEU A 491 10.13 -16.02 -0.21
CA LEU A 491 11.14 -16.85 0.43
C LEU A 491 12.08 -17.45 -0.62
N ALA A 492 13.38 -17.32 -0.39
CA ALA A 492 14.41 -17.91 -1.22
C ALA A 492 15.47 -18.57 -0.34
N TRP A 493 15.95 -19.74 -0.75
CA TRP A 493 16.98 -20.50 -0.07
C TRP A 493 18.16 -20.74 -1.00
N LEU A 494 19.38 -20.68 -0.47
CA LEU A 494 20.62 -20.87 -1.18
C LEU A 494 21.56 -21.77 -0.36
N LYS A 495 22.10 -22.79 -1.03
CA LYS A 495 23.16 -23.65 -0.52
C LYS A 495 24.39 -23.48 -1.40
N ALA A 496 25.55 -23.37 -0.77
CA ALA A 496 26.86 -23.37 -1.45
C ALA A 496 27.60 -24.66 -1.14
N GLU A 497 28.26 -25.21 -2.15
CA GLU A 497 29.24 -26.29 -2.08
C GLU A 497 30.48 -25.86 -2.86
N TYR A 498 31.66 -26.37 -2.52
CA TYR A 498 32.86 -26.10 -3.31
C TYR A 498 33.72 -27.36 -3.40
N ASN A 499 34.40 -27.53 -4.54
CA ASN A 499 35.22 -28.69 -4.81
C ASN A 499 36.67 -28.49 -4.33
N LYS A 500 37.51 -29.53 -4.46
CA LYS A 500 38.93 -29.49 -4.07
C LYS A 500 39.77 -28.51 -4.91
N GLU A 501 39.25 -28.04 -6.04
CA GLU A 501 39.88 -27.07 -6.94
C GLU A 501 39.47 -25.62 -6.60
N GLY A 502 38.65 -25.44 -5.55
CA GLY A 502 38.18 -24.13 -5.11
C GLY A 502 37.05 -23.54 -5.95
N LEU A 503 36.37 -24.35 -6.78
CA LEU A 503 35.22 -23.95 -7.58
C LEU A 503 33.93 -24.11 -6.78
N TYR A 504 33.13 -23.05 -6.74
CA TYR A 504 31.84 -23.03 -6.06
C TYR A 504 30.71 -23.54 -6.96
N THR A 505 29.81 -24.31 -6.38
CA THR A 505 28.53 -24.75 -6.95
C THR A 505 27.42 -24.33 -5.98
N PHE A 506 26.45 -23.59 -6.49
CA PHE A 506 25.31 -23.10 -5.74
C PHE A 506 24.03 -23.80 -6.19
N SER A 507 23.20 -24.16 -5.21
CA SER A 507 21.85 -24.69 -5.42
C SER A 507 20.84 -23.80 -4.70
N ALA A 508 19.73 -23.45 -5.34
CA ALA A 508 18.75 -22.54 -4.78
C ALA A 508 17.30 -22.97 -5.06
N ASP A 509 16.37 -22.43 -4.28
CA ASP A 509 14.93 -22.60 -4.48
C ASP A 509 14.18 -21.35 -3.97
N SER A 510 12.96 -21.15 -4.47
CA SER A 510 12.02 -20.15 -3.98
C SER A 510 10.59 -20.68 -4.09
N ASP A 511 9.73 -20.19 -3.20
CA ASP A 511 8.29 -20.38 -3.26
C ASP A 511 7.63 -19.66 -4.45
N ALA A 512 8.21 -18.56 -4.95
CA ALA A 512 7.73 -17.80 -6.10
C ALA A 512 8.36 -18.26 -7.43
N LYS A 513 7.53 -18.48 -8.46
CA LYS A 513 8.00 -19.00 -9.77
C LYS A 513 8.97 -18.05 -10.46
N ILE A 514 8.68 -16.74 -10.41
CA ILE A 514 9.53 -15.73 -11.04
C ILE A 514 10.92 -15.65 -10.38
N ILE A 515 10.98 -15.80 -9.05
CA ILE A 515 12.24 -15.77 -8.30
C ILE A 515 13.07 -16.99 -8.64
N ARG A 516 12.46 -18.17 -8.85
CA ARG A 516 13.16 -19.35 -9.37
C ARG A 516 13.81 -19.07 -10.72
N GLY A 517 13.13 -18.36 -11.62
CA GLY A 517 13.69 -17.95 -12.91
C GLY A 517 14.89 -17.01 -12.76
N LEU A 518 14.75 -16.00 -11.89
CA LEU A 518 15.85 -15.09 -11.57
C LEU A 518 17.03 -15.81 -10.91
N LEU A 519 16.77 -16.82 -10.06
CA LEU A 519 17.80 -17.66 -9.47
C LEU A 519 18.59 -18.40 -10.55
N VAL A 520 17.96 -18.97 -11.58
CA VAL A 520 18.69 -19.59 -12.71
C VAL A 520 19.64 -18.59 -13.36
N ILE A 521 19.17 -17.36 -13.63
CA ILE A 521 19.98 -16.31 -14.25
C ILE A 521 21.20 -15.95 -13.39
N VAL A 522 21.02 -15.87 -12.08
CA VAL A 522 22.11 -15.57 -11.13
C VAL A 522 23.07 -16.75 -10.99
N LEU A 523 22.55 -17.98 -10.86
CA LEU A 523 23.37 -19.18 -10.70
C LEU A 523 24.25 -19.43 -11.92
N ALA A 524 23.73 -19.21 -13.14
CA ALA A 524 24.52 -19.30 -14.37
C ALA A 524 25.72 -18.31 -14.38
N ALA A 525 25.60 -17.17 -13.71
CA ALA A 525 26.68 -16.20 -13.60
C ALA A 525 27.75 -16.57 -12.56
N PHE A 526 27.46 -17.43 -11.58
CA PHE A 526 28.35 -17.69 -10.44
C PHE A 526 28.78 -19.14 -10.25
N ASN A 527 28.05 -20.12 -10.79
CA ASN A 527 28.44 -21.53 -10.72
C ASN A 527 29.76 -21.79 -11.46
N ASN A 528 30.54 -22.75 -10.97
CA ASN A 528 31.83 -23.17 -11.52
C ASN A 528 32.88 -22.04 -11.57
N LYS A 529 32.82 -21.12 -10.60
CA LYS A 529 33.80 -20.03 -10.42
C LYS A 529 34.54 -20.14 -9.09
N THR A 530 35.77 -19.64 -9.06
CA THR A 530 36.53 -19.48 -7.81
C THR A 530 35.98 -18.31 -6.99
N ALA A 531 36.29 -18.28 -5.69
CA ALA A 531 35.94 -17.15 -4.82
C ALA A 531 36.38 -15.80 -5.41
N GLN A 532 37.60 -15.73 -5.95
CA GLN A 532 38.12 -14.52 -6.58
C GLN A 532 37.29 -14.11 -7.79
N GLN A 533 36.96 -15.05 -8.68
CA GLN A 533 36.13 -14.78 -9.86
C GLN A 533 34.72 -14.32 -9.48
N ILE A 534 34.13 -14.86 -8.42
CA ILE A 534 32.81 -14.46 -7.92
C ILE A 534 32.84 -13.03 -7.37
N ILE A 535 33.90 -12.66 -6.64
CA ILE A 535 34.06 -11.33 -6.04
C ILE A 535 34.33 -10.27 -7.13
N GLU A 536 35.12 -10.61 -8.14
CA GLU A 536 35.48 -9.70 -9.24
C GLU A 536 34.38 -9.60 -10.32
N PHE A 537 33.42 -10.52 -10.35
CA PHE A 537 32.37 -10.53 -11.36
C PHE A 537 31.43 -9.32 -11.22
N ASN A 538 31.33 -8.53 -12.29
CA ASN A 538 30.43 -7.39 -12.34
C ASN A 538 29.01 -7.82 -12.73
N ILE A 539 28.24 -8.20 -11.73
CA ILE A 539 26.84 -8.61 -11.89
C ILE A 539 25.95 -7.52 -12.49
N ASN A 540 26.25 -6.25 -12.23
CA ASN A 540 25.43 -5.12 -12.71
C ASN A 540 25.52 -4.98 -14.23
N ASN A 541 26.72 -5.19 -14.80
CA ASN A 541 26.88 -5.22 -16.25
C ASN A 541 26.10 -6.40 -16.86
N TYR A 542 26.21 -7.58 -16.27
CA TYR A 542 25.46 -8.75 -16.72
C TYR A 542 23.94 -8.51 -16.71
N PHE A 543 23.38 -7.94 -15.64
CA PHE A 543 21.96 -7.60 -15.61
C PHE A 543 21.57 -6.47 -16.57
N SER A 544 22.49 -5.53 -16.84
CA SER A 544 22.30 -4.48 -17.84
C SER A 544 22.21 -5.06 -19.25
N ASP A 545 23.08 -6.01 -19.58
CA ASP A 545 23.09 -6.68 -20.89
C ASP A 545 21.80 -7.50 -21.12
N LEU A 546 21.27 -8.10 -20.05
CA LEU A 546 19.97 -8.78 -20.08
C LEU A 546 18.78 -7.80 -20.09
N GLY A 547 19.01 -6.52 -19.80
CA GLY A 547 17.97 -5.50 -19.64
C GLY A 547 16.95 -5.85 -18.55
N LEU A 548 17.38 -6.52 -17.48
CA LEU A 548 16.48 -7.03 -16.43
C LEU A 548 16.09 -5.95 -15.42
N MET A 549 17.08 -5.20 -14.91
CA MET A 549 16.88 -4.31 -13.76
C MET A 549 15.93 -3.14 -14.04
N GLN A 550 15.75 -2.76 -15.29
CA GLN A 550 14.92 -1.63 -15.72
C GLN A 550 13.42 -1.93 -15.60
N HIS A 551 13.06 -3.21 -15.50
CA HIS A 551 11.68 -3.67 -15.56
C HIS A 551 11.26 -4.52 -14.34
N LEU A 552 12.20 -4.86 -13.45
CA LEU A 552 11.87 -5.45 -12.16
C LEU A 552 11.36 -4.39 -11.20
N SER A 553 10.31 -4.71 -10.44
CA SER A 553 9.86 -3.88 -9.31
C SER A 553 11.01 -3.64 -8.32
N PRO A 554 11.04 -2.51 -7.58
CA PRO A 554 12.10 -2.25 -6.59
C PRO A 554 12.32 -3.39 -5.59
N SER A 555 11.24 -4.04 -5.12
CA SER A 555 11.32 -5.20 -4.22
C SER A 555 12.07 -6.39 -4.84
N ARG A 556 11.71 -6.79 -6.07
CA ARG A 556 12.39 -7.85 -6.83
C ARG A 556 13.83 -7.50 -7.19
N GLY A 557 14.10 -6.25 -7.56
CA GLY A 557 15.46 -5.77 -7.79
C GLY A 557 16.32 -5.89 -6.53
N ASN A 558 15.79 -5.50 -5.38
CA ASN A 558 16.46 -5.65 -4.09
C ASN A 558 16.66 -7.12 -3.70
N GLY A 559 15.65 -7.96 -3.88
CA GLY A 559 15.75 -9.41 -3.63
C GLY A 559 16.79 -10.09 -4.52
N LEU A 560 16.86 -9.72 -5.79
CA LEU A 560 17.89 -10.19 -6.71
C LEU A 560 19.30 -9.82 -6.23
N LEU A 561 19.50 -8.57 -5.81
CA LEU A 561 20.77 -8.10 -5.25
C LEU A 561 21.09 -8.78 -3.91
N ALA A 562 20.08 -9.10 -3.08
CA ALA A 562 20.27 -9.84 -1.84
C ALA A 562 20.77 -11.27 -2.08
N ILE A 563 20.26 -11.95 -3.12
CA ILE A 563 20.76 -13.26 -3.56
C ILE A 563 22.24 -13.16 -3.92
N VAL A 564 22.62 -12.15 -4.73
CA VAL A 564 24.01 -11.94 -5.15
C VAL A 564 24.92 -11.64 -3.94
N ALA A 565 24.46 -10.78 -3.02
CA ALA A 565 25.20 -10.46 -1.82
C ALA A 565 25.43 -11.71 -0.94
N LYS A 566 24.43 -12.60 -0.83
CA LYS A 566 24.56 -13.86 -0.10
C LYS A 566 25.55 -14.81 -0.77
N ILE A 567 25.55 -14.93 -2.10
CA ILE A 567 26.56 -15.70 -2.85
C ILE A 567 27.97 -15.18 -2.55
N GLN A 568 28.17 -13.87 -2.68
CA GLN A 568 29.46 -13.23 -2.43
C GLN A 568 29.93 -13.38 -0.98
N LEU A 569 28.99 -13.36 -0.02
CA LEU A 569 29.29 -13.60 1.39
C LEU A 569 29.76 -15.05 1.62
N LEU A 570 29.01 -16.03 1.13
CA LEU A 570 29.34 -17.45 1.27
C LEU A 570 30.69 -17.79 0.62
N SER A 571 31.05 -17.10 -0.46
CA SER A 571 32.36 -17.25 -1.12
C SER A 571 33.54 -16.59 -0.40
N ARG A 572 33.29 -15.78 0.65
CA ARG A 572 34.35 -15.16 1.48
C ARG A 572 34.61 -15.92 2.78
N GLU A 573 33.66 -16.75 3.21
CA GLU A 573 33.70 -17.45 4.49
C GLU A 573 34.51 -18.77 4.45
N ASN A 574 34.91 -19.24 3.26
CA ASN A 574 35.76 -20.43 3.04
C ASN A 574 36.82 -20.14 1.98
#